data_AF-A0A7G5MX82-F1
#
_entry.id   AF-A0A7G5MX82-F1
#
_cell.length_a   1.000
_cell.length_b   1.000
_cell.length_c   1.000
_cell.angle_alpha   90.00
_cell.angle_beta   90.00
_cell.angle_gamma   90.00
#
_symmetry.space_group_name_H-M   'P 1'
#
loop_
_entity.id
_entity.type
_entity.pdbx_description
1 polymer ?
#
loop_
_entity_poly.entity_id
_entity_poly.type
_entity_poly.pdbx_seq_one_letter_code
_entity_poly.pdbx_strand_id
1 'polypeptide(L)' 'MEYISCAEAADKWGISERRVQKLCEGERIPGVSKFGSMWLIPKNAKKPIDGRTKKGKELRHE' A
#
# COMPACT_ATOMS: atom_id res chain seq x y z
N MET A 1 14.90 -0.32 10.44
CA MET A 1 13.84 -0.38 9.40
C MET A 1 12.86 0.74 9.74
N GLU A 2 12.73 1.75 8.89
CA GLU A 2 11.80 2.86 9.14
C GLU A 2 10.41 2.49 8.62
N TYR A 3 9.41 2.58 9.50
CA TYR A 3 8.00 2.38 9.17
C TYR A 3 7.28 3.72 9.22
N ILE A 4 6.24 3.81 8.40
CA ILE A 4 5.29 4.91 8.38
C ILE A 4 3.89 4.37 8.64
N SER A 5 3.04 5.22 9.19
CA SER A 5 1.62 4.95 9.41
C SER A 5 0.82 4.98 8.11
N CYS A 6 -0.44 4.53 8.17
CA CYS A 6 -1.37 4.67 7.06
C CYS A 6 -1.59 6.13 6.63
N ALA A 7 -1.58 7.06 7.59
CA ALA A 7 -1.75 8.50 7.36
C ALA A 7 -0.60 9.07 6.53
N GLU A 8 0.63 8.82 6.97
CA GLU A 8 1.82 9.28 6.24
C GLU A 8 1.94 8.62 4.85
N ALA A 9 1.57 7.34 4.73
CA ALA A 9 1.53 6.67 3.44
C ALA A 9 0.43 7.25 2.53
N ALA A 10 -0.70 7.66 3.09
CA ALA A 10 -1.80 8.31 2.37
C ALA A 10 -1.34 9.64 1.76
N ASP A 11 -0.69 10.48 2.56
CA ASP A 11 -0.11 11.76 2.11
C ASP A 11 0.95 11.54 1.04
N LYS A 12 1.87 10.59 1.27
CA LYS A 12 2.94 10.25 0.32
C LYS A 12 2.41 9.76 -1.03
N TRP A 13 1.30 9.03 -1.05
CA TRP A 13 0.75 8.40 -2.26
C TRP A 13 -0.42 9.18 -2.87
N GLY A 14 -0.84 10.28 -2.24
CA GLY A 14 -1.97 11.10 -2.65
C GLY A 14 -3.28 10.31 -2.70
N ILE A 15 -3.54 9.45 -1.71
CA ILE A 15 -4.77 8.64 -1.60
C ILE A 15 -5.33 8.73 -0.19
N SER A 16 -6.59 8.35 0.02
CA SER A 16 -7.16 8.30 1.36
C SER A 16 -6.55 7.18 2.21
N GLU A 17 -6.48 7.39 3.53
CA GLU A 17 -6.07 6.37 4.51
C GLU A 17 -6.86 5.08 4.37
N ARG A 18 -8.18 5.18 4.15
CA ARG A 18 -9.03 4.01 3.91
C ARG A 18 -8.56 3.20 2.70
N ARG A 19 -8.06 3.86 1.64
CA ARG A 19 -7.49 3.17 0.49
C ARG A 19 -6.16 2.50 0.85
N VAL A 20 -5.32 3.14 1.66
CA VAL A 20 -4.07 2.55 2.18
C VAL A 20 -4.37 1.29 3.01
N GLN A 21 -5.33 1.35 3.93
CA GLN A 21 -5.72 0.19 4.76
C GLN A 21 -6.17 -0.98 3.88
N LYS A 22 -7.01 -0.75 2.87
CA LYS A 22 -7.41 -1.79 1.90
C LYS A 22 -6.24 -2.38 1.12
N LEU A 23 -5.19 -1.59 0.83
CA LEU A 23 -3.98 -2.09 0.18
C LEU A 23 -3.14 -2.96 1.10
N CYS A 24 -3.12 -2.65 2.40
CA CYS A 24 -2.46 -3.44 3.43
C CYS A 24 -3.20 -4.75 3.68
N GLU A 25 -4.53 -4.70 3.83
CA GLU A 25 -5.40 -5.87 3.98
C GLU A 25 -5.32 -6.82 2.78
N GLY A 26 -5.22 -6.28 1.57
CA GLY A 26 -5.07 -7.08 0.35
C GLY A 26 -3.64 -7.53 0.06
N GLU A 27 -2.72 -7.41 1.03
CA GLU A 27 -1.29 -7.78 0.93
C GLU A 27 -0.59 -7.22 -0.33
N ARG A 28 -1.06 -6.08 -0.83
CA ARG A 28 -0.55 -5.47 -2.07
C ARG A 28 0.74 -4.67 -1.84
N ILE A 29 1.09 -4.44 -0.58
CA ILE A 29 2.25 -3.67 -0.16
C ILE A 29 3.25 -4.65 0.47
N PRO A 30 4.38 -4.94 -0.20
CA PRO A 30 5.38 -5.86 0.34
C PRO A 30 5.96 -5.35 1.66
N GLY A 31 6.12 -6.25 2.63
CA GLY A 31 6.74 -5.94 3.92
C GLY A 31 5.86 -5.14 4.88
N VAL A 32 4.55 -5.01 4.59
CA VAL A 32 3.60 -4.47 5.55
C VAL A 32 3.38 -5.47 6.70
N SER A 33 3.22 -4.99 7.92
CA SER A 33 2.87 -5.83 9.07
C SER A 33 1.77 -5.18 9.89
N LYS A 34 0.83 -6.00 10.39
CA LYS A 34 -0.23 -5.51 11.28
C LYS A 34 0.21 -5.66 12.73
N PHE A 35 0.26 -4.56 13.46
CA PHE A 35 0.56 -4.55 14.89
C PHE A 35 -0.63 -3.99 15.66
N GLY A 36 -1.42 -4.90 16.23
CA GLY A 36 -2.71 -4.56 16.83
C GLY A 36 -3.67 -3.94 15.81
N SER A 37 -4.05 -2.68 16.04
CA SER A 37 -4.93 -1.90 15.16
C SER A 37 -4.19 -1.07 14.11
N MET A 38 -2.85 -1.04 14.15
CA MET A 38 -2.03 -0.21 13.25
C MET A 38 -1.36 -1.06 12.17
N TRP A 39 -1.17 -0.46 11.01
CA TRP A 39 -0.36 -1.03 9.93
C TRP A 39 1.03 -0.38 9.93
N LEU A 40 2.05 -1.22 9.97
CA LEU A 40 3.45 -0.84 9.82
C LEU A 40 3.82 -0.94 8.34
N ILE A 41 3.85 0.19 7.65
CA ILE A 41 4.18 0.25 6.22
C ILE A 41 5.65 0.64 6.11
N PRO A 42 6.50 -0.12 5.39
CA PRO A 42 7.89 0.29 5.19
C PRO A 42 7.96 1.66 4.51
N LYS A 43 8.79 2.58 4.99
CA LYS A 43 8.96 3.92 4.38
C LYS A 43 9.36 3.84 2.90
N ASN A 44 10.12 2.81 2.54
CA ASN A 44 10.58 2.56 1.17
C ASN A 44 9.52 1.87 0.28
N ALA A 45 8.35 1.53 0.82
CA ALA A 45 7.27 0.95 0.04
C ALA A 45 6.76 1.95 -1.01
N LYS A 46 6.62 1.47 -2.24
CA LYS A 46 6.01 2.21 -3.34
C LYS A 46 4.52 1.88 -3.41
N LYS A 47 3.73 2.86 -3.86
CA LYS A 47 2.30 2.67 -4.12
C LYS A 47 2.12 1.51 -5.11
N PRO A 48 1.36 0.46 -4.79
CA PRO A 48 1.10 -0.63 -5.72
C PRO A 48 0.30 -0.12 -6.92
N ILE A 49 0.60 -0.66 -8.10
CA ILE A 49 -0.08 -0.30 -9.35
C ILE A 49 -1.57 -0.65 -9.21
N ASP A 50 -2.47 0.28 -9.55
CA ASP A 50 -3.90 -0.01 -9.51
C ASP A 50 -4.26 -0.99 -10.63
N GLY A 51 -4.79 -2.16 -10.26
CA GLY A 51 -5.17 -3.22 -11.20
C GLY A 51 -6.29 -2.83 -12.16
N ARG A 52 -6.94 -1.68 -11.99
CA ARG A 52 -7.91 -1.14 -12.95
C ARG A 52 -7.26 -0.42 -14.13
N THR A 53 -6.04 0.10 -13.92
CA THR A 53 -5.31 0.83 -14.96
C THR A 53 -4.82 -0.13 -16.05
N LYS A 54 -4.59 0.39 -17.27
CA LYS A 54 -4.05 -0.38 -18.39
C LYS A 54 -2.76 -1.13 -18.01
N LYS A 55 -1.84 -0.44 -17.32
CA LYS A 55 -0.61 -1.01 -16.76
C LYS A 55 -0.87 -2.15 -15.76
N GLY A 56 -1.88 -2.01 -14.92
CA GLY A 56 -2.27 -3.05 -13.96
C GLY A 56 -2.97 -4.27 -14.59
N LYS A 57 -3.51 -4.14 -15.81
CA LYS A 57 -4.03 -5.26 -16.59
C LYS A 57 -2.91 -6.03 -17.29
N GLU A 58 -1.92 -5.31 -17.82
CA GLU A 58 -0.75 -5.92 -18.48
C GLU A 58 0.06 -6.78 -17.49
N LEU A 59 0.24 -6.34 -16.25
CA LEU A 59 0.97 -7.10 -15.20
C LEU A 59 0.29 -8.39 -14.70
N ARG A 60 -0.95 -8.68 -15.11
CA ARG A 60 -1.65 -9.93 -14.74
C ARG A 60 -1.56 -11.01 -15.82
N HIS A 61 -0.99 -10.67 -16.97
CA HIS A 61 -0.78 -11.58 -18.11
C HIS A 61 0.70 -11.88 -18.28
N GLU A 62 1.32 -12.45 -17.23
CA GLU A 62 2.58 -13.17 -17.31
C GLU A 62 2.50 -14.40 -16.39
#